data_AF-A0A1W9G9M1-F1
#
_entry.id   AF-A0A1W9G9M1-F1
#
_cell.length_a   1.000
_cell.length_b   1.000
_cell.length_c   1.000
_cell.angle_alpha   90.00
_cell.angle_beta   90.00
_cell.angle_gamma   90.00
#
_symmetry.space_group_name_H-M   'P 1'
#
loop_
_entity.id
_entity.type
_entity.pdbx_description
1 polymer ?
#
loop_
_entity_poly.entity_id
_entity_poly.type
_entity_poly.pdbx_seq_one_letter_code
_entity_poly.pdbx_strand_id
1 'polypeptide(L)'
;MKAARLGVIGLAAGIISGAALLAGGCANEQEKRGHELYTHYCSDCHGESGKQNEGFNWSSMPDPKPKDLSNKSEMSTFKDEDLFATISRDMLDTTEEGGDTIGDDDFAVPTMPTFKYTLSEDEVWAIVGHVRTLHGMKMEFNVAARKTSLEEGLKNAQTKFEQTKQAYEAAEKKASDEAERKSEQLKKDVDVDESAYAAEQAAMVQAKKEMDVAQVALTNFSTRPGKGVSVPRPDLTVKPAEAAKLIDRGKQLYENKYGCNGCHNLAGEGGKIGPALDRAGFRLNATWIYRWLKNPQAMDSHTRMPALGLNDADAKAVTIYVSTLRAPKEEPSTVKPVEKP
;
A
#
# COMPACT_ATOMS: atom_id res chain seq x y z
N MET A 1 40.44 62.12 42.62
CA MET A 1 41.18 60.84 42.81
C MET A 1 40.61 59.81 41.84
N LYS A 2 41.48 59.23 41.00
CA LYS A 2 41.48 57.93 40.27
C LYS A 2 40.13 57.16 40.21
N ALA A 3 39.69 56.55 39.11
CA ALA A 3 40.22 56.31 37.77
C ALA A 3 39.07 55.84 36.86
N ALA A 4 39.06 56.26 35.60
CA ALA A 4 38.20 55.71 34.56
C ALA A 4 38.91 54.54 33.87
N ARG A 5 38.21 53.41 33.69
CA ARG A 5 38.60 52.34 32.75
C ARG A 5 37.41 52.13 31.81
N LEU A 6 37.53 52.62 30.58
CA LEU A 6 36.67 52.22 29.47
C LEU A 6 37.15 50.85 28.97
N GLY A 7 36.29 49.83 29.09
CA GLY A 7 36.41 48.56 28.38
C GLY A 7 35.49 48.60 27.17
N VAL A 8 36.07 48.49 25.98
CA VAL A 8 35.36 48.32 24.70
C VAL A 8 34.84 46.89 24.64
N ILE A 9 33.52 46.70 24.59
CA ILE A 9 32.89 45.40 24.28
C ILE A 9 32.41 45.49 22.83
N GLY A 10 33.05 44.70 21.97
CA GLY A 10 32.63 44.50 20.59
C GLY A 10 31.32 43.71 20.52
N LEU A 11 30.34 44.25 19.81
CA LEU A 11 29.14 43.52 19.39
C LEU A 11 29.50 42.67 18.16
N ALA A 12 29.79 41.40 18.39
CA ALA A 12 29.79 40.39 17.33
C ALA A 12 28.34 39.95 17.08
N ALA A 13 27.88 40.17 15.85
CA ALA A 13 26.58 39.72 15.36
C ALA A 13 26.50 38.19 15.36
N GLY A 14 25.53 37.63 16.10
CA GLY A 14 25.13 36.25 15.99
C GLY A 14 23.94 36.12 15.05
N ILE A 15 24.19 35.85 13.76
CA ILE A 15 23.17 35.34 12.84
C ILE A 15 22.91 33.89 13.27
N ILE A 16 21.89 33.68 14.11
CA ILE A 16 21.39 32.34 14.40
C ILE A 16 20.73 31.81 13.13
N SER A 17 21.35 30.78 12.59
CA SER A 17 21.02 30.08 11.37
C SER A 17 19.59 29.54 11.42
N GLY A 18 18.74 29.97 10.48
CA GLY A 18 17.34 29.52 10.32
C GLY A 18 17.16 28.05 9.90
N ALA A 19 18.18 27.20 10.03
CA ALA A 19 18.13 25.79 9.63
C ALA A 19 17.51 24.87 10.71
N ALA A 20 17.56 25.26 12.00
CA ALA A 20 17.08 24.41 13.09
C ALA A 20 15.54 24.38 13.25
N LEU A 21 14.82 25.39 12.74
CA LEU A 21 13.36 25.49 12.88
C LEU A 21 12.59 24.65 11.84
N LEU A 22 13.20 24.28 10.73
CA LEU A 22 12.53 23.50 9.67
C LEU A 22 12.48 21.99 9.99
N ALA A 23 13.50 21.45 10.67
CA ALA A 23 13.57 20.02 10.99
C ALA A 23 12.57 19.61 12.09
N GLY A 24 12.34 20.48 13.09
CA GLY A 24 11.40 20.21 14.18
C GLY A 24 9.92 20.20 13.76
N GLY A 25 9.56 20.98 12.73
CA GLY A 25 8.19 21.03 12.20
C GLY A 25 7.81 19.77 11.43
N CYS A 26 8.73 19.21 10.64
CA CYS A 26 8.47 18.02 9.82
C CYS A 26 8.32 16.74 10.65
N ALA A 27 9.10 16.58 11.72
CA ALA A 27 9.01 15.42 12.60
C ALA A 27 7.65 15.35 13.33
N ASN A 28 7.14 16.51 13.76
CA ASN A 28 5.84 16.62 14.42
C ASN A 28 4.68 16.33 13.44
N GLU A 29 4.77 16.78 12.20
CA GLU A 29 3.74 16.51 11.18
C GLU A 29 3.69 15.01 10.79
N GLN A 30 4.86 14.38 10.67
CA GLN A 30 4.92 12.94 10.38
C GLN A 30 4.38 12.09 11.54
N GLU A 31 4.71 12.44 12.78
CA GLU A 31 4.18 11.78 13.97
C GLU A 31 2.65 11.94 14.08
N LYS A 32 2.15 13.16 13.87
CA LYS A 32 0.71 13.45 13.87
C LYS A 32 -0.01 12.65 12.78
N ARG A 33 0.51 12.65 11.56
CA ARG A 33 -0.05 11.86 10.45
C ARG A 33 -0.04 10.37 10.76
N GLY A 34 1.04 9.88 11.36
CA GLY A 34 1.17 8.49 11.81
C GLY A 34 0.09 8.12 12.81
N HIS A 35 -0.14 8.98 13.81
CA HIS A 35 -1.21 8.79 14.79
C HIS A 35 -2.60 8.79 14.15
N GLU A 36 -2.91 9.75 13.28
CA GLU A 36 -4.21 9.80 12.58
C GLU A 36 -4.48 8.52 11.76
N LEU A 37 -3.48 8.05 11.02
CA LEU A 37 -3.58 6.83 10.22
C LEU A 37 -3.70 5.58 11.09
N TYR A 38 -2.91 5.49 12.17
CA TYR A 38 -2.99 4.38 13.12
C TYR A 38 -4.36 4.32 13.79
N THR A 39 -4.88 5.46 14.24
CA THR A 39 -6.22 5.54 14.83
C THR A 39 -7.30 5.15 13.84
N HIS A 40 -7.13 5.46 12.55
CA HIS A 40 -8.11 5.10 11.53
C HIS A 40 -8.07 3.60 11.17
N TYR A 41 -6.88 3.02 11.00
CA TYR A 41 -6.73 1.67 10.42
C TYR A 41 -6.33 0.57 11.41
N CYS A 42 -5.65 0.91 12.51
CA CYS A 42 -4.95 -0.08 13.34
C CYS A 42 -5.56 -0.23 14.74
N SER A 43 -6.03 0.86 15.34
CA SER A 43 -6.46 0.92 16.75
C SER A 43 -7.62 -0.02 17.10
N ASP A 44 -8.50 -0.33 16.15
CA ASP A 44 -9.61 -1.29 16.37
C ASP A 44 -9.13 -2.71 16.70
N CYS A 45 -7.92 -3.07 16.25
CA CYS A 45 -7.30 -4.35 16.51
C CYS A 45 -6.22 -4.24 17.59
N HIS A 46 -5.33 -3.24 17.48
CA HIS A 46 -4.17 -3.09 18.34
C HIS A 46 -4.40 -2.21 19.58
N GLY A 47 -5.56 -1.55 19.69
CA GLY A 47 -5.83 -0.56 20.73
C GLY A 47 -5.19 0.80 20.44
N GLU A 48 -5.69 1.84 21.10
CA GLU A 48 -5.14 3.19 20.95
C GLU A 48 -3.74 3.31 21.55
N SER A 49 -3.45 2.58 22.64
CA SER A 49 -2.11 2.56 23.25
C SER A 49 -1.21 1.44 22.74
N GLY A 50 -1.70 0.60 21.82
CA GLY A 50 -0.97 -0.56 21.30
C GLY A 50 -0.99 -1.79 22.21
N LYS A 51 -1.63 -1.71 23.38
CA LYS A 51 -1.71 -2.83 24.33
C LYS A 51 -2.71 -3.88 23.89
N GLN A 52 -2.41 -5.13 24.23
CA GLN A 52 -3.35 -6.22 24.05
C GLN A 52 -4.64 -5.99 24.82
N ASN A 53 -5.75 -6.53 24.29
CA ASN A 53 -7.10 -6.42 24.84
C ASN A 53 -7.75 -5.03 24.80
N GLU A 54 -7.13 -4.02 24.19
CA GLU A 54 -7.74 -2.68 24.05
C GLU A 54 -8.56 -2.51 22.78
N GLY A 55 -8.15 -3.14 21.67
CA GLY A 55 -8.85 -3.01 20.40
C GLY A 55 -10.30 -3.49 20.48
N PHE A 56 -11.23 -2.72 19.92
CA PHE A 56 -12.66 -3.06 19.85
C PHE A 56 -12.91 -4.48 19.31
N ASN A 57 -12.11 -4.91 18.33
CA ASN A 57 -12.24 -6.20 17.69
C ASN A 57 -11.50 -7.35 18.41
N TRP A 58 -10.70 -7.04 19.44
CA TRP A 58 -9.79 -7.99 20.10
C TRP A 58 -10.46 -9.29 20.56
N SER A 59 -11.60 -9.16 21.23
CA SER A 59 -12.37 -10.29 21.75
C SER A 59 -12.92 -11.23 20.66
N SER A 60 -13.01 -10.75 19.42
CA SER A 60 -13.64 -11.46 18.31
C SER A 60 -12.63 -11.99 17.28
N MET A 61 -11.34 -11.68 17.47
CA MET A 61 -10.27 -12.19 16.61
C MET A 61 -9.86 -13.63 16.99
N PRO A 62 -9.60 -14.51 16.01
CA PRO A 62 -9.00 -15.82 16.25
C PRO A 62 -7.54 -15.69 16.68
N ASP A 63 -6.97 -16.76 17.21
CA ASP A 63 -5.53 -16.85 17.43
C ASP A 63 -4.79 -17.15 16.11
N PRO A 64 -3.55 -16.64 15.93
CA PRO A 64 -2.87 -15.71 16.82
C PRO A 64 -3.50 -14.30 16.78
N LYS A 65 -3.66 -13.69 17.96
CA LYS A 65 -4.15 -12.31 18.09
C LYS A 65 -3.04 -11.30 17.80
N PRO A 66 -3.39 -10.03 17.48
CA PRO A 66 -2.39 -9.01 17.20
C PRO A 66 -1.36 -8.84 18.33
N LYS A 67 -0.12 -8.56 17.95
CA LYS A 67 1.00 -8.37 18.89
C LYS A 67 0.79 -7.12 19.76
N ASP A 68 1.33 -7.15 20.98
CA ASP A 68 1.39 -5.97 21.85
C ASP A 68 2.40 -4.96 21.32
N LEU A 69 1.93 -3.88 20.71
CA LEU A 69 2.78 -2.85 20.12
C LEU A 69 3.43 -1.95 21.19
N SER A 70 2.98 -2.01 22.43
CA SER A 70 3.55 -1.29 23.57
C SER A 70 4.65 -2.06 24.28
N ASN A 71 4.80 -3.36 24.00
CA ASN A 71 5.81 -4.21 24.62
C ASN A 71 7.22 -3.84 24.13
N LYS A 72 7.90 -3.00 24.92
CA LYS A 72 9.25 -2.55 24.60
C LYS A 72 10.26 -3.68 24.42
N SER A 73 10.22 -4.74 25.23
CA SER A 73 11.24 -5.81 25.15
C SER A 73 11.19 -6.54 23.81
N GLU A 74 10.00 -6.72 23.27
CA GLU A 74 9.77 -7.44 22.04
C GLU A 74 9.86 -6.50 20.83
N MET A 75 9.15 -5.36 20.88
CA MET A 75 9.10 -4.40 19.78
C MET A 75 10.44 -3.77 19.45
N SER A 76 11.35 -3.65 20.43
CA SER A 76 12.70 -3.13 20.19
C SER A 76 13.59 -4.08 19.37
N THR A 77 13.18 -5.33 19.17
CA THR A 77 13.97 -6.32 18.40
C THR A 77 13.77 -6.21 16.89
N PHE A 78 12.65 -5.64 16.45
CA PHE A 78 12.35 -5.43 15.03
C PHE A 78 13.03 -4.18 14.49
N LYS A 79 13.49 -4.23 13.24
CA LYS A 79 13.95 -3.03 12.51
C LYS A 79 12.76 -2.24 11.98
N ASP A 80 12.98 -0.96 11.67
CA ASP A 80 11.94 -0.11 11.09
C ASP A 80 11.44 -0.68 9.75
N GLU A 81 12.34 -1.23 8.95
CA GLU A 81 12.04 -1.88 7.68
C GLU A 81 11.20 -3.14 7.85
N ASP A 82 11.37 -3.89 8.95
CA ASP A 82 10.59 -5.10 9.22
C ASP A 82 9.14 -4.73 9.57
N LEU A 83 8.97 -3.65 10.35
CA LEU A 83 7.65 -3.09 10.65
C LEU A 83 6.97 -2.56 9.38
N PHE A 84 7.70 -1.81 8.56
CA PHE A 84 7.23 -1.33 7.26
C PHE A 84 6.81 -2.49 6.36
N ALA A 85 7.67 -3.50 6.22
CA ALA A 85 7.43 -4.66 5.36
C ALA A 85 6.17 -5.40 5.81
N THR A 86 5.93 -5.48 7.13
CA THR A 86 4.72 -6.13 7.63
C THR A 86 3.45 -5.34 7.32
N ILE A 87 3.47 -4.01 7.40
CA ILE A 87 2.31 -3.18 7.06
C ILE A 87 2.05 -3.18 5.54
N SER A 88 3.12 -3.32 4.74
CA SER A 88 3.11 -3.18 3.28
C SER A 88 3.33 -4.51 2.51
N ARG A 89 3.14 -5.67 3.15
CA ARG A 89 3.22 -6.98 2.47
C ARG A 89 1.98 -7.28 1.65
N ASP A 90 2.04 -8.26 0.76
CA ASP A 90 0.83 -8.82 0.16
C ASP A 90 0.06 -9.68 1.17
N MET A 91 -1.23 -9.92 0.90
CA MET A 91 -2.03 -10.85 1.69
C MET A 91 -1.48 -12.28 1.54
N LEU A 92 -1.37 -12.99 2.65
CA LEU A 92 -0.90 -14.38 2.71
C LEU A 92 -2.10 -15.31 2.58
N ASP A 93 -1.97 -16.39 1.81
CA ASP A 93 -3.00 -17.43 1.69
C ASP A 93 -2.76 -18.51 2.74
N THR A 94 -3.49 -18.52 3.86
CA THR A 94 -3.26 -19.54 4.92
C THR A 94 -4.08 -20.82 4.73
N THR A 95 -4.43 -21.15 3.49
CA THR A 95 -5.10 -22.43 3.19
C THR A 95 -4.16 -23.60 3.52
N GLU A 96 -4.65 -24.60 4.27
CA GLU A 96 -3.85 -25.74 4.75
C GLU A 96 -3.08 -26.47 3.63
N GLU A 97 -3.67 -26.54 2.43
CA GLU A 97 -3.05 -27.14 1.25
C GLU A 97 -2.41 -26.07 0.36
N GLY A 98 -1.08 -25.95 0.43
CA GLY A 98 -0.30 -25.11 -0.50
C GLY A 98 -0.35 -23.61 -0.22
N GLY A 99 -0.89 -23.21 0.94
CA GLY A 99 -0.83 -21.85 1.45
C GLY A 99 0.54 -21.46 2.01
N ASP A 100 0.68 -20.17 2.31
CA ASP A 100 1.84 -19.59 2.96
C ASP A 100 1.95 -20.08 4.41
N THR A 101 3.15 -20.55 4.77
CA THR A 101 3.47 -20.89 6.16
C THR A 101 3.85 -19.63 6.92
N ILE A 102 3.14 -19.31 8.00
CA ILE A 102 3.48 -18.21 8.90
C ILE A 102 4.32 -18.79 10.03
N GLY A 103 5.54 -18.30 10.19
CA GLY A 103 6.42 -18.71 11.29
C GLY A 103 6.00 -18.09 12.61
N ASP A 104 6.34 -18.74 13.72
CA ASP A 104 6.07 -18.21 15.08
C ASP A 104 6.75 -16.83 15.33
N ASP A 105 7.79 -16.52 14.56
CA ASP A 105 8.54 -15.26 14.61
C ASP A 105 7.97 -14.14 13.72
N ASP A 106 6.94 -14.43 12.91
CA ASP A 106 6.38 -13.44 11.99
C ASP A 106 5.50 -12.43 12.73
N PHE A 107 5.77 -11.14 12.51
CA PHE A 107 5.06 -10.03 13.15
C PHE A 107 3.57 -9.97 12.77
N ALA A 108 3.21 -10.49 11.60
CA ALA A 108 1.88 -10.40 11.04
C ALA A 108 1.06 -11.66 11.35
N VAL A 109 -0.11 -11.47 11.97
CA VAL A 109 -1.13 -12.53 12.04
C VAL A 109 -1.82 -12.68 10.67
N PRO A 110 -2.34 -13.87 10.32
CA PRO A 110 -3.06 -14.10 9.05
C PRO A 110 -4.13 -13.05 8.77
N THR A 111 -4.79 -12.57 9.83
CA THR A 111 -5.91 -11.62 9.77
C THR A 111 -5.50 -10.16 9.67
N MET A 112 -4.20 -9.83 9.79
CA MET A 112 -3.72 -8.46 9.61
C MET A 112 -3.80 -8.10 8.12
N PRO A 113 -4.59 -7.07 7.75
CA PRO A 113 -4.75 -6.69 6.35
C PRO A 113 -3.49 -6.01 5.81
N THR A 114 -3.31 -6.09 4.50
CA THR A 114 -2.31 -5.30 3.78
C THR A 114 -2.75 -3.85 3.62
N PHE A 115 -1.81 -2.92 3.77
CA PHE A 115 -2.00 -1.51 3.42
C PHE A 115 -1.21 -1.09 2.18
N LYS A 116 -0.47 -2.01 1.56
CA LYS A 116 0.36 -1.80 0.37
C LYS A 116 -0.39 -1.12 -0.78
N TYR A 117 -1.68 -1.43 -0.94
CA TYR A 117 -2.52 -0.91 -2.02
C TYR A 117 -3.45 0.22 -1.57
N THR A 118 -3.33 0.68 -0.32
CA THR A 118 -4.20 1.69 0.29
C THR A 118 -3.43 2.96 0.63
N LEU A 119 -2.24 2.80 1.22
CA LEU A 119 -1.41 3.88 1.73
C LEU A 119 -0.19 4.09 0.84
N SER A 120 0.35 5.32 0.80
CA SER A 120 1.65 5.59 0.17
C SER A 120 2.81 5.10 1.05
N GLU A 121 4.01 4.95 0.49
CA GLU A 121 5.21 4.57 1.28
C GLU A 121 5.43 5.53 2.46
N ASP A 122 5.31 6.85 2.22
CA ASP A 122 5.43 7.89 3.24
C ASP A 122 4.41 7.74 4.39
N GLU A 123 3.18 7.34 4.07
CA GLU A 123 2.13 7.11 5.06
C GLU A 123 2.38 5.87 5.91
N VAL A 124 2.89 4.80 5.30
CA VAL A 124 3.30 3.61 6.04
C VAL A 124 4.46 3.93 6.98
N TRP A 125 5.45 4.71 6.53
CA TRP A 125 6.52 5.18 7.41
C TRP A 125 6.02 6.07 8.55
N ALA A 126 5.01 6.90 8.32
CA ALA A 126 4.37 7.67 9.39
C ALA A 126 3.75 6.74 10.44
N ILE A 127 3.07 5.66 10.02
CA ILE A 127 2.54 4.63 10.94
C ILE A 127 3.68 3.96 11.72
N VAL A 128 4.78 3.57 11.06
CA VAL A 128 5.95 2.99 11.75
C VAL A 128 6.48 3.95 12.80
N GLY A 129 6.60 5.24 12.46
CA GLY A 129 6.97 6.30 13.39
C GLY A 129 6.07 6.35 14.62
N HIS A 130 4.76 6.30 14.44
CA HIS A 130 3.81 6.26 15.55
C HIS A 130 3.90 4.96 16.37
N VAL A 131 4.01 3.80 15.71
CA VAL A 131 4.18 2.51 16.39
C VAL A 131 5.42 2.52 17.27
N ARG A 132 6.53 3.16 16.86
CA ARG A 132 7.72 3.32 17.70
C ARG A 132 7.45 4.10 19.00
N THR A 133 6.56 5.09 18.96
CA THR A 133 6.24 5.87 20.17
C THR A 133 5.47 5.06 21.20
N LEU A 134 4.65 4.07 20.78
CA LEU A 134 3.85 3.21 21.67
C LEU A 134 4.72 2.38 22.64
N HIS A 135 5.95 2.06 22.26
CA HIS A 135 6.93 1.36 23.11
C HIS A 135 8.15 2.23 23.49
N GLY A 136 8.01 3.55 23.38
CA GLY A 136 9.00 4.51 23.86
C GLY A 136 10.30 4.54 23.05
N MET A 137 10.24 4.22 21.76
CA MET A 137 11.33 4.35 20.80
C MET A 137 11.06 5.49 19.81
N LYS A 138 12.09 5.85 19.04
CA LYS A 138 11.97 6.71 17.86
C LYS A 138 12.37 5.90 16.65
N MET A 139 11.71 6.17 15.52
CA MET A 139 12.11 5.62 14.23
C MET A 139 13.49 6.16 13.84
N GLU A 140 14.36 5.27 13.38
CA GLU A 140 15.70 5.56 12.88
C GLU A 140 15.70 5.77 11.35
N PHE A 141 14.75 5.16 10.63
CA PHE A 141 14.63 5.28 9.18
C PHE A 141 14.45 6.73 8.72
N ASN A 142 15.30 7.17 7.79
CA ASN A 142 15.28 8.54 7.27
C ASN A 142 14.40 8.67 6.02
N VAL A 143 13.14 9.01 6.24
CA VAL A 143 12.12 9.17 5.19
C VAL A 143 12.47 10.30 4.20
N ALA A 144 13.07 11.40 4.68
CA ALA A 144 13.49 12.50 3.82
C ALA A 144 14.62 12.07 2.86
N ALA A 145 15.63 11.36 3.37
CA ALA A 145 16.71 10.82 2.54
C ALA A 145 16.19 9.80 1.51
N ARG A 146 15.21 8.96 1.91
CA ARG A 146 14.55 8.02 0.99
C ARG A 146 13.86 8.76 -0.16
N LYS A 147 13.11 9.82 0.12
CA LYS A 147 12.48 10.65 -0.91
C LYS A 147 13.50 11.26 -1.87
N THR A 148 14.55 11.88 -1.33
CA THR A 148 15.61 12.50 -2.14
C THR A 148 16.31 11.46 -3.03
N SER A 149 16.60 10.27 -2.50
CA SER A 149 17.19 9.18 -3.28
C SER A 149 16.30 8.74 -4.44
N LEU A 150 14.98 8.67 -4.25
CA LEU A 150 14.03 8.35 -5.32
C LEU A 150 13.97 9.45 -6.40
N GLU A 151 13.97 10.72 -5.98
CA GLU A 151 13.98 11.87 -6.89
C GLU A 151 15.26 11.90 -7.75
N GLU A 152 16.43 11.68 -7.13
CA GLU A 152 17.71 11.56 -7.82
C GLU A 152 17.74 10.35 -8.76
N GLY A 153 17.23 9.20 -8.31
CA GLY A 153 17.12 7.99 -9.12
C GLY A 153 16.29 8.20 -10.39
N LEU A 154 15.13 8.86 -10.27
CA LEU A 154 14.28 9.20 -11.40
C LEU A 154 15.00 10.16 -12.36
N LYS A 155 15.64 11.22 -11.85
CA LYS A 155 16.39 12.18 -12.68
C LYS A 155 17.52 11.49 -13.46
N ASN A 156 18.25 10.57 -12.82
CA ASN A 156 19.32 9.82 -13.47
C ASN A 156 18.76 8.87 -14.55
N ALA A 157 17.66 8.19 -14.27
CA ALA A 157 17.00 7.30 -15.24
C ALA A 157 16.44 8.08 -16.45
N GLN A 158 15.84 9.25 -16.23
CA GLN A 158 15.41 10.17 -17.28
C GLN A 158 16.58 10.61 -18.17
N THR A 159 17.71 11.00 -17.55
CA THR A 159 18.92 11.39 -18.29
C THR A 159 19.45 10.23 -19.16
N LYS A 160 19.50 9.01 -18.61
CA LYS A 160 19.90 7.81 -19.35
C LYS A 160 18.95 7.49 -20.51
N PHE A 161 17.64 7.63 -20.29
CA PHE A 161 16.66 7.43 -21.34
C PHE A 161 16.83 8.44 -22.48
N GLU A 162 16.99 9.73 -22.20
CA GLU A 162 17.21 10.74 -23.24
C GLU A 162 18.52 10.51 -24.02
N GLN A 163 19.59 10.11 -23.35
CA GLN A 163 20.87 9.77 -24.01
C GLN A 163 20.73 8.55 -24.94
N THR A 164 20.10 7.48 -24.46
CA THR A 164 19.91 6.26 -25.26
C THR A 164 18.95 6.47 -26.42
N LYS A 165 17.92 7.30 -26.22
CA LYS A 165 17.01 7.73 -27.28
C LYS A 165 17.74 8.53 -28.36
N GLN A 166 18.57 9.51 -27.99
CA GLN A 166 19.38 10.26 -28.97
C GLN A 166 20.34 9.36 -29.74
N ALA A 167 20.95 8.37 -29.08
CA ALA A 167 21.82 7.40 -29.75
C ALA A 167 21.05 6.52 -30.75
N TYR A 168 19.85 6.05 -30.36
CA TYR A 168 18.94 5.33 -31.26
C TYR A 168 18.54 6.18 -32.47
N GLU A 169 18.05 7.40 -32.27
CA GLU A 169 17.64 8.30 -33.35
C GLU A 169 18.82 8.61 -34.31
N ALA A 170 20.04 8.75 -33.78
CA ALA A 170 21.24 8.94 -34.61
C ALA A 170 21.62 7.68 -35.41
N ALA A 171 21.51 6.49 -34.81
CA ALA A 171 21.80 5.22 -35.47
C ALA A 171 20.78 4.90 -36.57
N GLU A 172 19.48 5.09 -36.27
CA GLU A 172 18.38 4.94 -37.21
C GLU A 172 18.54 5.90 -38.39
N LYS A 173 18.81 7.18 -38.13
CA LYS A 173 19.07 8.16 -39.19
C LYS A 173 20.26 7.74 -40.06
N LYS A 174 21.36 7.27 -39.46
CA LYS A 174 22.54 6.81 -40.21
C LYS A 174 22.21 5.61 -41.11
N ALA A 175 21.43 4.65 -40.61
CA ALA A 175 20.99 3.50 -41.40
C ALA A 175 20.08 3.91 -42.56
N SER A 176 19.17 4.85 -42.33
CA SER A 176 18.32 5.44 -43.37
C SER A 176 19.14 6.17 -44.44
N ASP A 177 20.06 7.05 -44.04
CA ASP A 177 20.95 7.76 -44.96
C ASP A 177 21.82 6.79 -45.79
N GLU A 178 22.21 5.63 -45.23
CA GLU A 178 22.96 4.59 -45.94
C GLU A 178 22.11 3.83 -46.95
N ALA A 179 20.87 3.47 -46.60
CA ALA A 179 19.93 2.80 -47.49
C ALA A 179 19.55 3.69 -48.69
N GLU A 180 19.33 4.99 -48.47
CA GLU A 180 19.07 5.97 -49.52
C GLU A 180 20.24 6.05 -50.51
N ARG A 181 21.48 6.19 -50.01
CA ARG A 181 22.68 6.20 -50.86
C ARG A 181 22.84 4.90 -51.66
N LYS A 182 22.57 3.74 -51.07
CA LYS A 182 22.60 2.45 -51.78
C LYS A 182 21.51 2.38 -52.85
N SER A 183 20.33 2.92 -52.57
CA SER A 183 19.21 2.96 -53.51
C SER A 183 19.54 3.79 -54.75
N GLU A 184 20.14 4.97 -54.55
CA GLU A 184 20.61 5.84 -55.64
C GLU A 184 21.70 5.16 -56.49
N GLN A 185 22.69 4.54 -55.85
CA GLN A 185 23.80 3.86 -56.54
C GLN A 185 23.34 2.66 -57.36
N LEU A 186 22.38 1.89 -56.85
CA LEU A 186 21.89 0.66 -57.49
C LEU A 186 20.69 0.90 -58.42
N LYS A 187 20.12 2.12 -58.43
CA LYS A 187 18.86 2.45 -59.14
C LYS A 187 17.73 1.46 -58.81
N LYS A 188 17.68 1.02 -57.56
CA LYS A 188 16.72 0.06 -57.03
C LYS A 188 16.48 0.43 -55.58
N ASP A 189 15.22 0.37 -55.14
CA ASP A 189 14.87 0.60 -53.74
C ASP A 189 15.56 -0.43 -52.84
N VAL A 190 16.32 0.06 -51.87
CA VAL A 190 16.98 -0.71 -50.81
C VAL A 190 16.32 -0.34 -49.49
N ASP A 191 15.75 -1.33 -48.82
CA ASP A 191 15.15 -1.15 -47.50
C ASP A 191 16.20 -0.84 -46.43
N VAL A 192 15.77 -0.13 -45.38
CA VAL A 192 16.62 0.14 -44.22
C VAL A 192 16.91 -1.16 -43.48
N ASP A 193 18.20 -1.41 -43.22
CA ASP A 193 18.61 -2.55 -42.40
C ASP A 193 18.35 -2.25 -40.92
N GLU A 194 17.21 -2.72 -40.40
CA GLU A 194 16.84 -2.53 -38.99
C GLU A 194 17.82 -3.20 -38.02
N SER A 195 18.57 -4.22 -38.48
CA SER A 195 19.59 -4.85 -37.65
C SER A 195 20.77 -3.92 -37.35
N ALA A 196 20.96 -2.86 -38.14
CA ALA A 196 22.03 -1.88 -37.98
C ALA A 196 21.87 -0.98 -36.74
N TYR A 197 20.66 -0.87 -36.18
CA TYR A 197 20.37 -0.06 -34.98
C TYR A 197 19.62 -0.83 -33.88
N ALA A 198 19.50 -2.15 -34.02
CA ALA A 198 18.76 -3.00 -33.08
C ALA A 198 19.33 -2.94 -31.64
N ALA A 199 20.64 -2.77 -31.50
CA ALA A 199 21.29 -2.67 -30.19
C ALA A 199 20.91 -1.37 -29.47
N GLU A 200 20.91 -0.25 -30.18
CA GLU A 200 20.51 1.07 -29.67
C GLU A 200 19.01 1.09 -29.32
N GLN A 201 18.18 0.45 -30.15
CA GLN A 201 16.75 0.29 -29.87
C GLN A 201 16.52 -0.50 -28.58
N ALA A 202 17.20 -1.64 -28.40
CA ALA A 202 17.12 -2.44 -27.18
C ALA A 202 17.59 -1.66 -25.94
N ALA A 203 18.68 -0.88 -26.07
CA ALA A 203 19.19 -0.04 -24.99
C ALA A 203 18.19 1.07 -24.59
N MET A 204 17.55 1.72 -25.57
CA MET A 204 16.51 2.72 -25.33
C MET A 204 15.29 2.09 -24.62
N VAL A 205 14.81 0.93 -25.08
CA VAL A 205 13.67 0.23 -24.46
C VAL A 205 13.99 -0.14 -23.01
N GLN A 206 15.18 -0.66 -22.74
CA GLN A 206 15.62 -0.98 -21.39
C GLN A 206 15.74 0.27 -20.50
N ALA A 207 16.34 1.35 -21.01
CA ALA A 207 16.44 2.62 -20.28
C ALA A 207 15.05 3.22 -19.99
N LYS A 208 14.10 3.11 -20.92
CA LYS A 208 12.71 3.52 -20.69
C LYS A 208 12.07 2.71 -19.57
N LYS A 209 12.24 1.39 -19.57
CA LYS A 209 11.72 0.52 -18.51
C LYS A 209 12.27 0.90 -17.14
N GLU A 210 13.56 1.20 -17.05
CA GLU A 210 14.19 1.67 -15.80
C GLU A 210 13.64 3.02 -15.34
N MET A 211 13.44 3.97 -16.27
CA MET A 211 12.81 5.26 -15.99
C MET A 211 11.37 5.09 -15.51
N ASP A 212 10.57 4.24 -16.16
CA ASP A 212 9.20 3.97 -15.76
C ASP A 212 9.14 3.35 -14.34
N VAL A 213 10.06 2.43 -14.01
CA VAL A 213 10.18 1.85 -12.65
C VAL A 213 10.54 2.93 -11.62
N ALA A 214 11.51 3.80 -11.90
CA ALA A 214 11.88 4.89 -11.00
C ALA A 214 10.73 5.88 -10.79
N GLN A 215 9.97 6.17 -11.86
CA GLN A 215 8.80 7.05 -11.79
C GLN A 215 7.71 6.44 -10.91
N VAL A 216 7.41 5.15 -11.10
CA VAL A 216 6.43 4.44 -10.27
C VAL A 216 6.85 4.40 -8.81
N ALA A 217 8.14 4.17 -8.52
CA ALA A 217 8.65 4.17 -7.14
C ALA A 217 8.44 5.53 -6.46
N LEU A 218 8.78 6.64 -7.12
CA LEU A 218 8.55 7.98 -6.57
C LEU A 218 7.05 8.30 -6.42
N THR A 219 6.23 7.88 -7.38
CA THR A 219 4.77 8.06 -7.30
C THR A 219 4.17 7.30 -6.12
N ASN A 220 4.52 6.02 -5.95
CA ASN A 220 4.06 5.20 -4.82
C ASN A 220 4.57 5.73 -3.47
N PHE A 221 5.72 6.41 -3.46
CA PHE A 221 6.22 7.02 -2.24
C PHE A 221 5.29 8.13 -1.73
N SER A 222 4.86 9.02 -2.63
CA SER A 222 4.12 10.23 -2.27
C SER A 222 2.60 10.13 -2.42
N THR A 223 2.10 9.16 -3.18
CA THR A 223 0.69 9.08 -3.57
C THR A 223 0.10 7.72 -3.23
N ARG A 224 -1.10 7.73 -2.64
CA ARG A 224 -1.86 6.51 -2.37
C ARG A 224 -2.12 5.73 -3.68
N PRO A 225 -1.85 4.42 -3.71
CA PRO A 225 -2.20 3.58 -4.84
C PRO A 225 -3.72 3.61 -5.10
N GLY A 226 -4.11 3.46 -6.37
CA GLY A 226 -5.53 3.39 -6.74
C GLY A 226 -6.33 4.70 -6.65
N LYS A 227 -5.75 5.79 -6.13
CA LYS A 227 -6.43 7.10 -6.09
C LYS A 227 -6.79 7.58 -7.49
N GLY A 228 -8.07 7.81 -7.75
CA GLY A 228 -8.57 8.23 -9.06
C GLY A 228 -8.63 7.13 -10.12
N VAL A 229 -8.31 5.88 -9.77
CA VAL A 229 -8.41 4.73 -10.68
C VAL A 229 -9.85 4.22 -10.72
N SER A 230 -10.47 4.30 -11.89
CA SER A 230 -11.80 3.73 -12.12
C SER A 230 -11.70 2.23 -12.41
N VAL A 231 -12.43 1.42 -11.64
CA VAL A 231 -12.52 -0.03 -11.88
C VAL A 231 -13.60 -0.30 -12.94
N PRO A 232 -13.27 -0.92 -14.08
CA PRO A 232 -14.25 -1.20 -15.12
C PRO A 232 -15.35 -2.14 -14.61
N ARG A 233 -16.49 -2.18 -15.32
CA ARG A 233 -17.54 -3.15 -14.99
C ARG A 233 -17.00 -4.56 -15.34
N PRO A 234 -16.98 -5.52 -14.40
CA PRO A 234 -16.54 -6.88 -14.68
C PRO A 234 -17.60 -7.66 -15.47
N ASP A 235 -17.16 -8.70 -16.19
CA ASP A 235 -18.04 -9.77 -16.63
C ASP A 235 -18.16 -10.83 -15.52
N LEU A 236 -19.32 -10.84 -14.87
CA LEU A 236 -19.67 -11.77 -13.80
C LEU A 236 -20.55 -12.93 -14.27
N THR A 237 -20.74 -13.08 -15.59
CA THR A 237 -21.48 -14.20 -16.16
C THR A 237 -20.71 -15.48 -15.91
N VAL A 238 -21.39 -16.50 -15.39
CA VAL A 238 -20.84 -17.81 -15.06
C VAL A 238 -21.83 -18.91 -15.40
N LYS A 239 -21.35 -20.03 -15.92
CA LYS A 239 -22.20 -21.20 -16.12
C LYS A 239 -22.54 -21.84 -14.77
N PRO A 240 -23.72 -22.46 -14.59
CA PRO A 240 -24.11 -23.04 -13.30
C PRO A 240 -23.08 -24.02 -12.70
N ALA A 241 -22.46 -24.86 -13.54
CA ALA A 241 -21.44 -25.81 -13.09
C ALA A 241 -20.13 -25.15 -12.63
N GLU A 242 -19.81 -23.96 -13.16
CA GLU A 242 -18.63 -23.17 -12.76
C GLU A 242 -18.94 -22.32 -11.53
N ALA A 243 -20.20 -21.92 -11.34
CA ALA A 243 -20.63 -21.11 -10.22
C ALA A 243 -20.34 -21.80 -8.88
N ALA A 244 -20.62 -23.10 -8.74
CA ALA A 244 -20.33 -23.85 -7.52
C ALA A 244 -18.83 -23.80 -7.16
N LYS A 245 -17.94 -24.05 -8.14
CA LYS A 245 -16.49 -23.96 -7.94
C LYS A 245 -16.02 -22.57 -7.53
N LEU A 246 -16.61 -21.53 -8.12
CA LEU A 246 -16.29 -20.14 -7.80
C LEU A 246 -16.82 -19.72 -6.42
N ILE A 247 -17.95 -20.28 -5.98
CA ILE A 247 -18.48 -20.09 -4.63
C ILE A 247 -17.50 -20.70 -3.62
N ASP A 248 -17.07 -21.95 -3.82
CA ASP A 248 -16.14 -22.62 -2.91
C ASP A 248 -14.79 -21.90 -2.86
N ARG A 249 -14.23 -21.54 -4.02
CA ARG A 249 -13.01 -20.73 -4.10
C ARG A 249 -13.19 -19.36 -3.45
N GLY A 250 -14.31 -18.70 -3.69
CA GLY A 250 -14.63 -17.39 -3.10
C GLY A 250 -14.74 -17.44 -1.58
N LYS A 251 -15.29 -18.53 -1.03
CA LYS A 251 -15.32 -18.79 0.41
C LYS A 251 -13.92 -19.00 0.99
N GLN A 252 -13.10 -19.84 0.38
CA GLN A 252 -11.70 -20.03 0.81
C GLN A 252 -10.91 -18.73 0.78
N LEU A 253 -11.07 -17.93 -0.28
CA LEU A 253 -10.45 -16.62 -0.40
C LEU A 253 -10.92 -15.66 0.69
N TYR A 254 -12.21 -15.66 0.99
CA TYR A 254 -12.81 -14.85 2.05
C TYR A 254 -12.24 -15.20 3.43
N GLU A 255 -12.06 -16.50 3.73
CA GLU A 255 -11.64 -16.99 5.05
C GLU A 255 -10.12 -16.98 5.23
N ASN A 256 -9.37 -17.46 4.23
CA ASN A 256 -7.97 -17.86 4.42
C ASN A 256 -6.95 -16.91 3.80
N LYS A 257 -7.28 -16.29 2.66
CA LYS A 257 -6.32 -15.39 1.96
C LYS A 257 -6.55 -13.94 2.28
N TYR A 258 -7.79 -13.47 2.14
CA TYR A 258 -8.13 -12.08 2.35
C TYR A 258 -8.65 -11.79 3.76
N GLY A 259 -8.82 -12.83 4.60
CA GLY A 259 -9.15 -12.70 6.02
C GLY A 259 -10.36 -11.81 6.28
N CYS A 260 -11.37 -11.83 5.40
CA CYS A 260 -12.51 -10.94 5.45
C CYS A 260 -13.31 -11.13 6.74
N ASN A 261 -13.34 -12.35 7.27
CA ASN A 261 -13.88 -12.73 8.58
C ASN A 261 -13.14 -12.07 9.76
N GLY A 262 -11.92 -11.57 9.57
CA GLY A 262 -11.19 -10.80 10.58
C GLY A 262 -11.87 -9.47 10.91
N CYS A 263 -12.54 -8.86 9.92
CA CYS A 263 -13.26 -7.59 10.09
C CYS A 263 -14.78 -7.75 10.04
N HIS A 264 -15.29 -8.62 9.17
CA HIS A 264 -16.72 -8.85 8.97
C HIS A 264 -17.19 -10.10 9.70
N ASN A 265 -18.46 -10.10 10.10
CA ASN A 265 -19.11 -11.28 10.65
C ASN A 265 -20.15 -11.88 9.70
N LEU A 266 -20.36 -13.19 9.89
CA LEU A 266 -21.44 -14.00 9.35
C LEU A 266 -22.08 -14.75 10.51
N ALA A 267 -23.40 -14.67 10.64
CA ALA A 267 -24.21 -15.27 11.69
C ALA A 267 -23.73 -14.93 13.11
N GLY A 268 -23.18 -13.72 13.29
CA GLY A 268 -22.61 -13.26 14.56
C GLY A 268 -21.20 -13.75 14.86
N GLU A 269 -20.60 -14.56 13.98
CA GLU A 269 -19.22 -15.05 14.10
C GLU A 269 -18.27 -14.25 13.20
N GLY A 270 -17.09 -13.91 13.72
CA GLY A 270 -16.07 -13.11 13.02
C GLY A 270 -15.93 -11.69 13.58
N GLY A 271 -15.36 -10.81 12.77
CA GLY A 271 -15.02 -9.44 13.15
C GLY A 271 -16.23 -8.51 13.32
N LYS A 272 -16.03 -7.46 14.10
CA LYS A 272 -17.04 -6.44 14.42
C LYS A 272 -16.76 -5.07 13.80
N ILE A 273 -15.62 -4.91 13.12
CA ILE A 273 -15.19 -3.66 12.49
C ILE A 273 -16.02 -3.40 11.24
N GLY A 274 -16.15 -4.42 10.39
CA GLY A 274 -16.94 -4.40 9.17
C GLY A 274 -18.41 -4.74 9.45
N PRO A 275 -19.35 -4.26 8.62
CA PRO A 275 -20.76 -4.63 8.74
C PRO A 275 -20.95 -6.14 8.53
N ALA A 276 -21.97 -6.70 9.17
CA ALA A 276 -22.41 -8.08 8.94
C ALA A 276 -22.75 -8.31 7.46
N LEU A 277 -22.25 -9.42 6.89
CA LEU A 277 -22.36 -9.73 5.47
C LEU A 277 -23.42 -10.78 5.14
N ASP A 278 -24.12 -11.31 6.15
CA ASP A 278 -25.18 -12.34 6.04
C ASP A 278 -26.22 -12.07 4.95
N ARG A 279 -26.47 -10.79 4.69
CA ARG A 279 -27.50 -10.32 3.76
C ARG A 279 -26.92 -9.49 2.61
N ALA A 280 -25.61 -9.55 2.40
CA ALA A 280 -24.93 -8.80 1.35
C ALA A 280 -25.50 -9.12 -0.03
N GLY A 281 -25.80 -10.39 -0.32
CA GLY A 281 -26.38 -10.84 -1.58
C GLY A 281 -27.81 -10.38 -1.85
N PHE A 282 -28.53 -9.90 -0.83
CA PHE A 282 -29.82 -9.21 -1.00
C PHE A 282 -29.67 -7.69 -1.14
N ARG A 283 -28.69 -7.10 -0.43
CA ARG A 283 -28.55 -5.65 -0.29
C ARG A 283 -27.68 -5.01 -1.37
N LEU A 284 -26.70 -5.76 -1.89
CA LEU A 284 -25.63 -5.24 -2.72
C LEU A 284 -25.68 -5.84 -4.13
N ASN A 285 -25.28 -5.03 -5.10
CA ASN A 285 -25.14 -5.46 -6.49
C ASN A 285 -23.77 -6.12 -6.72
N ALA A 286 -23.70 -7.21 -7.49
CA ALA A 286 -22.45 -7.93 -7.73
C ALA A 286 -21.35 -7.08 -8.41
N THR A 287 -21.69 -6.21 -9.38
CA THR A 287 -20.72 -5.25 -9.94
C THR A 287 -20.22 -4.27 -8.89
N TRP A 288 -21.09 -3.83 -7.97
CA TRP A 288 -20.72 -2.95 -6.87
C TRP A 288 -19.74 -3.66 -5.92
N ILE A 289 -20.05 -4.91 -5.52
CA ILE A 289 -19.17 -5.72 -4.66
C ILE A 289 -17.80 -5.87 -5.31
N TYR A 290 -17.73 -6.26 -6.58
CA TYR A 290 -16.46 -6.42 -7.29
C TYR A 290 -15.61 -5.15 -7.27
N ARG A 291 -16.22 -4.00 -7.59
CA ARG A 291 -15.50 -2.71 -7.59
C ARG A 291 -15.03 -2.32 -6.20
N TRP A 292 -15.87 -2.56 -5.19
CA TRP A 292 -15.52 -2.31 -3.80
C TRP A 292 -14.33 -3.16 -3.35
N LEU A 293 -14.30 -4.44 -3.71
CA LEU A 293 -13.19 -5.33 -3.40
C LEU A 293 -11.88 -4.93 -4.13
N LYS A 294 -11.99 -4.42 -5.36
CA LYS A 294 -10.83 -4.01 -6.16
C LYS A 294 -10.21 -2.69 -5.70
N ASN A 295 -11.04 -1.71 -5.34
CA ASN A 295 -10.58 -0.38 -4.94
C ASN A 295 -11.64 0.35 -4.09
N PRO A 296 -11.76 0.02 -2.79
CA PRO A 296 -12.78 0.61 -1.93
C PRO A 296 -12.57 2.12 -1.76
N GLN A 297 -11.32 2.58 -1.72
CA GLN A 297 -10.94 3.99 -1.55
C GLN A 297 -11.36 4.88 -2.73
N ALA A 298 -11.53 4.32 -3.94
CA ALA A 298 -12.07 5.05 -5.09
C ALA A 298 -13.59 5.20 -5.05
N MET A 299 -14.28 4.37 -4.25
CA MET A 299 -15.73 4.45 -4.05
C MET A 299 -16.10 5.30 -2.84
N ASP A 300 -15.35 5.15 -1.76
CA ASP A 300 -15.43 5.98 -0.56
C ASP A 300 -14.02 6.19 -0.01
N SER A 301 -13.52 7.42 -0.06
CA SER A 301 -12.16 7.77 0.39
C SER A 301 -11.98 7.73 1.91
N HIS A 302 -13.06 7.57 2.69
CA HIS A 302 -13.04 7.50 4.15
C HIS A 302 -13.35 6.09 4.68
N THR A 303 -13.53 5.11 3.79
CA THR A 303 -13.77 3.74 4.20
C THR A 303 -12.55 3.17 4.90
N ARG A 304 -12.81 2.45 5.99
CA ARG A 304 -11.77 1.77 6.77
C ARG A 304 -11.32 0.46 6.14
N MET A 305 -12.09 -0.06 5.18
CA MET A 305 -11.71 -1.27 4.44
C MET A 305 -10.54 -0.95 3.51
N PRO A 306 -9.35 -1.54 3.72
CA PRO A 306 -8.22 -1.32 2.83
C PRO A 306 -8.44 -2.05 1.50
N ALA A 307 -7.76 -1.58 0.45
CA ALA A 307 -7.58 -2.35 -0.77
C ALA A 307 -6.61 -3.51 -0.46
N LEU A 308 -7.09 -4.75 -0.61
CA LEU A 308 -6.33 -5.95 -0.27
C LEU A 308 -5.54 -6.55 -1.45
N GLY A 309 -5.53 -5.88 -2.61
CA GLY A 309 -4.79 -6.34 -3.78
C GLY A 309 -5.40 -7.52 -4.53
N LEU A 310 -6.73 -7.70 -4.48
CA LEU A 310 -7.39 -8.78 -5.21
C LEU A 310 -7.11 -8.67 -6.72
N ASN A 311 -6.63 -9.77 -7.32
CA ASN A 311 -6.63 -9.90 -8.77
C ASN A 311 -8.09 -10.11 -9.27
N ASP A 312 -8.30 -10.04 -10.58
CA ASP A 312 -9.66 -10.06 -11.15
C ASP A 312 -10.36 -11.41 -10.95
N ALA A 313 -9.61 -12.52 -10.98
CA ALA A 313 -10.18 -13.86 -10.75
C ALA A 313 -10.62 -14.04 -9.30
N ASP A 314 -9.77 -13.64 -8.35
CA ASP A 314 -10.06 -13.69 -6.92
C ASP A 314 -11.23 -12.75 -6.56
N ALA A 315 -11.22 -11.51 -7.08
CA ALA A 315 -12.33 -10.56 -6.89
C ALA A 315 -13.65 -11.09 -7.47
N LYS A 316 -13.63 -11.75 -8.63
CA LYS A 316 -14.82 -12.40 -9.21
C LYS A 316 -15.32 -13.53 -8.33
N ALA A 317 -14.45 -14.43 -7.87
CA ALA A 317 -14.83 -15.55 -7.00
C ALA A 317 -15.45 -15.07 -5.68
N VAL A 318 -14.79 -14.14 -4.98
CA VAL A 318 -15.31 -13.55 -3.73
C VAL A 318 -16.64 -12.83 -3.96
N THR A 319 -16.76 -12.07 -5.06
CA THR A 319 -18.02 -11.41 -5.43
C THR A 319 -19.16 -12.41 -5.59
N ILE A 320 -18.92 -13.52 -6.27
CA ILE A 320 -19.92 -14.57 -6.47
C ILE A 320 -20.32 -15.17 -5.12
N TYR A 321 -19.35 -15.53 -4.27
CA TYR A 321 -19.60 -16.04 -2.93
C TYR A 321 -20.44 -15.07 -2.08
N VAL A 322 -20.01 -13.81 -1.95
CA VAL A 322 -20.72 -12.79 -1.16
C VAL A 322 -22.15 -12.54 -1.70
N SER A 323 -22.35 -12.69 -3.01
CA SER A 323 -23.68 -12.56 -3.63
C SER A 323 -24.65 -13.70 -3.25
N THR A 324 -24.12 -14.83 -2.76
CA THR A 324 -24.93 -15.94 -2.23
C THR A 324 -25.37 -15.73 -0.79
N LEU A 325 -24.76 -14.79 -0.05
CA LEU A 325 -25.07 -14.51 1.35
C LEU A 325 -26.44 -13.82 1.46
N ARG A 326 -27.46 -14.66 1.69
CA ARG A 326 -28.88 -14.33 1.62
C ARG A 326 -29.63 -14.87 2.83
N ALA A 327 -29.10 -14.63 4.03
CA ALA A 327 -29.78 -14.97 5.26
C ALA A 327 -31.15 -14.25 5.35
N PRO A 328 -32.16 -14.89 5.99
CA PRO A 328 -33.44 -14.24 6.29
C PRO A 328 -33.26 -12.92 7.06
N LYS A 329 -34.25 -12.03 7.00
CA LYS A 329 -34.25 -10.85 7.87
C LYS A 329 -34.42 -11.30 9.31
N GLU A 330 -33.52 -10.92 10.21
CA GLU A 330 -33.76 -11.09 11.64
C GLU A 330 -35.07 -10.42 12.03
N GLU A 331 -35.94 -11.14 12.75
CA GLU A 331 -37.14 -10.54 13.31
C GLU A 331 -36.74 -9.54 14.41
N PRO A 332 -37.42 -8.38 14.51
CA PRO A 332 -37.10 -7.41 15.55
C PRO A 332 -37.22 -8.05 16.93
N SER A 333 -36.12 -8.00 17.70
CA SER A 333 -36.08 -8.52 19.06
C SER A 333 -37.24 -7.94 19.89
N THR A 334 -38.07 -8.82 20.44
CA THR A 334 -39.14 -8.48 21.39
C THR A 334 -38.59 -8.25 22.81
N VAL A 335 -37.28 -8.38 23.02
CA VAL A 335 -36.64 -8.17 24.31
C VAL A 335 -36.40 -6.67 24.49
N LYS A 336 -37.21 -6.04 25.34
CA LYS A 336 -36.99 -4.66 25.77
C LYS A 336 -35.57 -4.52 26.36
N PRO A 337 -34.87 -3.40 26.12
CA PRO A 337 -33.59 -3.15 26.76
C PRO A 337 -33.75 -3.28 28.28
N VAL A 338 -32.90 -4.09 28.92
CA VAL A 338 -32.80 -4.12 30.37
C VAL A 338 -32.32 -2.73 30.80
N GLU A 339 -33.16 -1.99 31.51
CA GLU A 339 -32.73 -0.74 32.14
C GLU A 339 -31.55 -1.06 33.05
N LYS A 340 -30.41 -0.39 32.79
CA LYS A 340 -29.25 -0.49 33.68
C LYS A 340 -29.63 0.10 35.06
N PRO A 341 -29.24 -0.56 36.16
CA PRO A 341 -29.52 -0.09 37.52
C PRO A 341 -28.83 1.23 37.85
#